data_AF-A0A395L7G8-F1
#
_entry.id   AF-A0A395L7G8-F1
#
_cell.length_a   1.000
_cell.length_b   1.000
_cell.length_c   1.000
_cell.angle_alpha   90.00
_cell.angle_beta   90.00
_cell.angle_gamma   90.00
#
_symmetry.space_group_name_H-M   'P 1'
#
loop_
_entity.id
_entity.type
_entity.pdbx_description
1 polymer ?
#
loop_
_entity_poly.entity_id
_entity_poly.type
_entity_poly.pdbx_seq_one_letter_code
_entity_poly.pdbx_strand_id
1 'polypeptide(L)'
;MLRYLAYTFAAIWLLHAFWPSVAHAQAAPAQVSQCQAIAETLPKATFARFTAAAATTAQASAGEVTISYLGHSTFLIETPGGVSIATDYNGLFRPSAPPTVATMNKAHSSHYTLTPDPAIRTVLHGWGDDGEPARHDVVVGDAYIRNVTTDIRSGAMTMEHDGNSIFIFEVAGLCIGHLGHLHHELDDSHYRQIGRLDVLMVPVDGGLTMGAESMSRVVSRLRAALILPMHRRGPPINAFLDMFGDDFDKSFATETSVKVSLRSLPSKPLIYILQGV
;
A
#
# COMPACT_ATOMS: atom_id res chain seq x y z
N MET A 1 -37.16 -60.91 18.34
CA MET A 1 -37.10 -59.85 17.30
C MET A 1 -37.41 -58.46 17.83
N LEU A 2 -38.46 -58.27 18.64
CA LEU A 2 -38.87 -56.93 19.13
C LEU A 2 -37.83 -56.20 20.00
N ARG A 3 -37.04 -56.94 20.81
CA ARG A 3 -35.97 -56.35 21.64
C ARG A 3 -34.79 -55.83 20.83
N TYR A 4 -34.42 -56.52 19.73
CA TYR A 4 -33.33 -56.09 18.86
C TYR A 4 -33.67 -54.81 18.09
N LEU A 5 -34.94 -54.61 17.72
CA LEU A 5 -35.40 -53.38 17.07
C LEU A 5 -35.32 -52.15 18.00
N ALA A 6 -35.56 -52.33 19.30
CA ALA A 6 -35.47 -51.23 20.26
C ALA A 6 -34.02 -50.75 20.46
N TYR A 7 -33.06 -51.68 20.47
CA TYR A 7 -31.64 -51.33 20.59
C TYR A 7 -31.07 -50.66 19.34
N THR A 8 -31.54 -51.02 18.13
CA THR A 8 -31.11 -50.34 16.90
C THR A 8 -31.64 -48.92 16.82
N PHE A 9 -32.89 -48.68 17.21
CA PHE A 9 -33.44 -47.31 17.27
C PHE A 9 -32.75 -46.43 18.30
N ALA A 10 -32.41 -46.97 19.48
CA ALA A 10 -31.67 -46.24 20.51
C ALA A 10 -30.24 -45.88 20.07
N ALA A 11 -29.56 -46.77 19.35
CA ALA A 11 -28.20 -46.52 18.83
C ALA A 11 -28.18 -45.45 17.74
N ILE A 12 -29.19 -45.43 16.84
CA ILE A 12 -29.32 -44.41 15.80
C ILE A 12 -29.65 -43.04 16.42
N TRP A 13 -30.47 -42.99 17.47
CA TRP A 13 -30.78 -41.76 18.18
C TRP A 13 -29.56 -41.15 18.89
N LEU A 14 -28.72 -41.99 19.51
CA LEU A 14 -27.46 -41.55 20.12
C LEU A 14 -26.46 -41.03 19.08
N LEU A 15 -26.39 -41.65 17.90
CA LEU A 15 -25.53 -41.16 16.81
C LEU A 15 -25.95 -39.79 16.27
N HIS A 16 -27.25 -39.47 16.26
CA HIS A 16 -27.72 -38.14 15.84
C HIS A 16 -27.64 -37.08 16.94
N ALA A 17 -27.79 -37.46 18.22
CA ALA A 17 -27.69 -36.53 19.35
C ALA A 17 -26.26 -36.00 19.58
N PHE A 18 -25.24 -36.76 19.14
CA PHE A 18 -23.83 -36.37 19.25
C PHE A 18 -23.19 -35.95 17.92
N TRP A 19 -23.99 -35.67 16.88
CA TRP A 19 -23.43 -35.09 15.66
C TRP A 19 -22.99 -33.65 15.94
N PRO A 20 -21.69 -33.32 15.87
CA PRO A 20 -21.24 -31.96 16.09
C PRO A 20 -21.84 -31.09 14.99
N SER A 21 -22.70 -30.15 15.38
CA SER A 21 -23.13 -29.07 14.51
C SER A 21 -21.88 -28.38 13.97
N VAL A 22 -21.68 -28.41 12.66
CA VAL A 22 -20.58 -27.70 12.01
C VAL A 22 -20.83 -26.22 12.25
N ALA A 23 -20.13 -25.65 13.23
CA ALA A 23 -20.12 -24.22 13.46
C ALA A 23 -19.60 -23.57 12.18
N HIS A 24 -20.51 -22.96 11.42
CA HIS A 24 -20.13 -22.12 10.30
C HIS A 24 -19.42 -20.91 10.91
N ALA A 25 -18.09 -20.88 10.84
CA ALA A 25 -17.32 -19.69 11.13
C ALA A 25 -17.85 -18.58 10.21
N GLN A 26 -18.54 -17.60 10.78
CA GLN A 26 -18.87 -16.37 10.05
C GLN A 26 -17.52 -15.75 9.68
N ALA A 27 -17.17 -15.80 8.40
CA ALA A 27 -16.02 -15.08 7.89
C ALA A 27 -16.16 -13.61 8.32
N ALA A 28 -15.14 -13.09 9.00
CA ALA A 28 -15.13 -11.68 9.36
C ALA A 28 -15.31 -10.85 8.08
N PRO A 29 -16.13 -9.78 8.10
CA PRO A 29 -16.30 -8.94 6.93
C PRO A 29 -14.94 -8.41 6.49
N ALA A 30 -14.62 -8.57 5.19
CA ALA A 30 -13.40 -8.02 4.61
C ALA A 30 -13.36 -6.50 4.86
N GLN A 31 -12.21 -6.00 5.30
CA GLN A 31 -12.02 -4.57 5.47
C GLN A 31 -12.05 -3.93 4.07
N VAL A 32 -12.93 -2.95 3.87
CA VAL A 32 -13.09 -2.29 2.57
C VAL A 32 -12.17 -1.08 2.52
N SER A 33 -11.22 -1.09 1.58
CA SER A 33 -10.35 0.03 1.25
C SER A 33 -11.15 1.31 0.99
N GLN A 34 -10.93 2.34 1.81
CA GLN A 34 -11.54 3.65 1.59
C GLN A 34 -10.91 4.35 0.38
N CYS A 35 -9.66 4.02 0.07
CA CYS A 35 -8.97 4.54 -1.11
C CYS A 35 -9.54 3.99 -2.42
N GLN A 36 -10.06 2.76 -2.43
CA GLN A 36 -10.69 2.10 -3.59
C GLN A 36 -12.21 2.34 -3.66
N ALA A 37 -12.89 2.51 -2.52
CA ALA A 37 -14.35 2.54 -2.39
C ALA A 37 -15.10 3.71 -3.09
N ILE A 38 -14.41 4.59 -3.82
CA ILE A 38 -15.08 5.64 -4.63
C ILE A 38 -15.48 5.11 -6.02
N ALA A 39 -14.92 3.97 -6.48
CA ALA A 39 -15.14 3.48 -7.85
C ALA A 39 -16.18 2.35 -7.97
N GLU A 40 -16.46 1.59 -6.92
CA GLU A 40 -17.18 0.30 -7.04
C GLU A 40 -18.68 0.36 -6.73
N THR A 41 -19.20 1.48 -6.22
CA THR A 41 -20.62 1.62 -5.85
C THR A 41 -21.36 2.69 -6.63
N LEU A 42 -21.52 2.53 -7.95
CA LEU A 42 -22.56 3.29 -8.68
C LEU A 42 -23.31 2.45 -9.73
N PRO A 43 -24.19 1.51 -9.32
CA PRO A 43 -25.31 1.12 -10.17
C PRO A 43 -26.42 2.17 -9.99
N LYS A 44 -26.54 3.11 -10.95
CA LYS A 44 -27.62 4.12 -11.05
C LYS A 44 -27.77 5.03 -9.82
N ALA A 45 -26.91 6.02 -9.70
CA ALA A 45 -27.01 7.04 -8.66
C ALA A 45 -28.28 7.91 -8.83
N THR A 46 -29.29 7.66 -8.00
CA THR A 46 -30.20 8.72 -7.58
C THR A 46 -29.52 9.41 -6.40
N PHE A 47 -29.19 10.70 -6.54
CA PHE A 47 -28.61 11.47 -5.44
C PHE A 47 -29.66 11.66 -4.33
N ALA A 48 -29.73 10.73 -3.40
CA ALA A 48 -30.39 10.94 -2.12
C ALA A 48 -29.44 11.76 -1.24
N ARG A 49 -29.90 12.94 -0.80
CA ARG A 49 -29.24 13.67 0.29
C ARG A 49 -29.30 12.80 1.55
N PHE A 50 -28.22 12.10 1.85
CA PHE A 50 -28.08 11.42 3.13
C PHE A 50 -27.81 12.47 4.21
N THR A 51 -28.80 12.70 5.06
CA THR A 51 -28.57 13.27 6.39
C THR A 51 -27.75 12.26 7.18
N ALA A 52 -26.58 12.71 7.64
CA ALA A 52 -25.59 11.90 8.35
C ALA A 52 -26.19 11.25 9.61
N ALA A 53 -26.60 9.98 9.50
CA ALA A 53 -26.91 9.13 10.65
C ALA A 53 -26.94 7.65 10.19
N ALA A 54 -25.76 7.04 10.00
CA ALA A 54 -25.50 5.58 10.09
C ALA A 54 -24.12 5.15 9.55
N ALA A 55 -23.12 6.04 9.44
CA ALA A 55 -21.73 5.64 9.30
C ALA A 55 -21.11 5.54 10.71
N THR A 56 -21.30 4.42 11.38
CA THR A 56 -20.61 4.14 12.64
C THR A 56 -19.13 3.87 12.36
N THR A 57 -18.34 4.95 12.48
CA THR A 57 -17.00 5.02 13.06
C THR A 57 -15.91 4.07 12.51
N ALA A 58 -15.28 4.48 11.40
CA ALA A 58 -13.85 4.71 11.47
C ALA A 58 -13.69 6.22 11.65
N GLN A 59 -13.63 6.66 12.91
CA GLN A 59 -13.16 8.01 13.21
C GLN A 59 -11.76 8.06 12.59
N ALA A 60 -11.60 8.69 11.43
CA ALA A 60 -10.28 9.04 10.92
C ALA A 60 -9.62 9.77 12.09
N SER A 61 -8.69 9.11 12.76
CA SER A 61 -8.06 9.69 13.94
C SER A 61 -7.48 11.00 13.45
N ALA A 62 -7.94 12.11 14.00
CA ALA A 62 -7.32 13.41 13.77
C ALA A 62 -5.86 13.24 14.19
N GLY A 63 -5.01 13.04 13.21
CA GLY A 63 -3.70 12.47 13.42
C GLY A 63 -2.81 12.83 12.26
N GLU A 64 -1.56 13.06 12.58
CA GLU A 64 -0.53 13.48 11.66
C GLU A 64 0.39 12.28 11.43
N VAL A 65 0.64 11.95 10.17
CA VAL A 65 1.58 10.92 9.76
C VAL A 65 2.92 11.58 9.51
N THR A 66 3.99 11.04 10.08
CA THR A 66 5.36 11.47 9.76
C THR A 66 5.92 10.55 8.69
N ILE A 67 6.45 11.12 7.62
CA ILE A 67 7.10 10.40 6.53
C ILE A 67 8.55 10.86 6.46
N SER A 68 9.49 9.97 6.76
CA SER A 68 10.92 10.26 6.77
C SER A 68 11.64 9.49 5.67
N TYR A 69 12.40 10.18 4.83
CA TYR A 69 13.25 9.55 3.84
C TYR A 69 14.54 9.02 4.49
N LEU A 70 14.77 7.71 4.36
CA LEU A 70 15.94 7.04 4.93
C LEU A 70 17.04 6.79 3.89
N GLY A 71 16.69 6.74 2.60
CA GLY A 71 17.62 6.57 1.50
C GLY A 71 17.08 5.66 0.40
N HIS A 72 17.53 5.91 -0.82
CA HIS A 72 17.11 5.20 -2.03
C HIS A 72 15.59 5.17 -2.19
N SER A 73 14.91 4.05 -1.92
CA SER A 73 13.44 3.94 -1.96
C SER A 73 12.82 3.67 -0.59
N THR A 74 13.62 3.73 0.48
CA THR A 74 13.16 3.46 1.84
C THR A 74 12.68 4.75 2.50
N PHE A 75 11.39 4.79 2.81
CA PHE A 75 10.75 5.75 3.68
C PHE A 75 10.32 5.06 4.98
N LEU A 76 10.36 5.79 6.08
CA LEU A 76 9.71 5.42 7.33
C LEU A 76 8.40 6.20 7.46
N ILE A 77 7.28 5.49 7.52
CA ILE A 77 5.96 6.04 7.80
C ILE A 77 5.65 5.74 9.27
N GLU A 78 5.43 6.79 10.06
CA GLU A 78 5.07 6.69 11.47
C GLU A 78 3.65 7.19 11.66
N THR A 79 2.80 6.31 12.17
CA THR A 79 1.37 6.56 12.33
C THR A 79 1.06 7.21 13.69
N PRO A 80 -0.07 7.93 13.82
CA PRO A 80 -0.54 8.44 15.10
C PRO A 80 -0.73 7.36 16.17
N GLY A 81 -1.11 6.14 15.76
CA GLY A 81 -1.27 4.96 16.62
C GLY A 81 0.05 4.28 17.00
N GLY A 82 1.20 4.81 16.59
CA GLY A 82 2.53 4.30 16.97
C GLY A 82 3.02 3.13 16.11
N VAL A 83 2.40 2.86 14.97
CA VAL A 83 2.88 1.88 13.99
C VAL A 83 3.98 2.53 13.16
N SER A 84 5.10 1.82 13.01
CA SER A 84 6.21 2.22 12.14
C SER A 84 6.31 1.28 10.95
N ILE A 85 6.31 1.83 9.74
CA ILE A 85 6.33 1.07 8.47
C ILE A 85 7.54 1.53 7.67
N ALA A 86 8.46 0.62 7.35
CA ALA A 86 9.56 0.89 6.45
C ALA A 86 9.24 0.36 5.04
N THR A 87 9.34 1.22 4.02
CA THR A 87 9.16 0.83 2.61
C THR A 87 10.45 0.26 2.02
N ASP A 88 10.33 -0.65 1.06
CA ASP A 88 11.46 -1.27 0.36
C ASP A 88 12.63 -1.64 1.30
N TYR A 89 12.30 -2.31 2.42
CA TYR A 89 13.26 -2.59 3.48
C TYR A 89 14.35 -3.55 2.99
N ASN A 90 15.57 -3.04 2.91
CA ASN A 90 16.75 -3.75 2.40
C ASN A 90 17.80 -4.04 3.49
N GLY A 91 17.58 -3.57 4.71
CA GLY A 91 18.52 -3.70 5.84
C GLY A 91 19.71 -2.73 5.81
N LEU A 92 19.95 -2.03 4.70
CA LEU A 92 20.96 -0.97 4.57
C LEU A 92 20.40 0.39 4.98
N PHE A 93 19.33 0.84 4.32
CA PHE A 93 18.56 2.03 4.68
C PHE A 93 17.45 1.59 5.63
N ARG A 94 17.64 1.83 6.92
CA ARG A 94 16.71 1.36 7.96
C ARG A 94 16.61 2.35 9.12
N PRO A 95 15.44 2.39 9.80
CA PRO A 95 15.33 3.12 11.05
C PRO A 95 16.30 2.59 12.11
N SER A 96 16.53 3.39 13.15
CA SER A 96 17.41 3.02 14.28
C SER A 96 16.88 1.86 15.11
N ALA A 97 15.56 1.70 15.19
CA ALA A 97 14.88 0.57 15.79
C ALA A 97 14.13 -0.24 14.71
N PRO A 98 14.01 -1.57 14.85
CA PRO A 98 13.22 -2.39 13.92
C PRO A 98 11.80 -1.84 13.74
N PRO A 99 11.32 -1.65 12.50
CA PRO A 99 9.97 -1.17 12.26
C PRO A 99 8.93 -2.23 12.65
N THR A 100 7.68 -1.81 12.87
CA THR A 100 6.56 -2.74 13.09
C THR A 100 6.24 -3.52 11.82
N VAL A 101 6.29 -2.84 10.67
CA VAL A 101 6.03 -3.40 9.35
C VAL A 101 7.20 -3.09 8.42
N ALA A 102 7.63 -4.07 7.63
CA ALA A 102 8.51 -3.87 6.50
C ALA A 102 7.81 -4.31 5.22
N THR A 103 7.72 -3.43 4.22
CA THR A 103 7.37 -3.82 2.85
C THR A 103 8.63 -3.96 2.02
N MET A 104 8.64 -4.83 1.02
CA MET A 104 9.82 -5.11 0.19
C MET A 104 9.43 -5.28 -1.26
N ASN A 105 10.26 -4.84 -2.20
CA ASN A 105 10.08 -5.11 -3.63
C ASN A 105 11.26 -5.92 -4.18
N LYS A 106 10.98 -6.86 -5.10
CA LYS A 106 11.96 -7.86 -5.57
C LYS A 106 13.05 -7.28 -6.48
N ALA A 107 12.90 -6.03 -6.89
CA ALA A 107 13.73 -5.32 -7.88
C ALA A 107 15.22 -5.69 -7.86
N HIS A 108 15.91 -5.36 -6.76
CA HIS A 108 17.29 -5.73 -6.52
C HIS A 108 17.60 -5.58 -5.02
N SER A 109 18.83 -5.92 -4.61
CA SER A 109 19.24 -5.98 -3.20
C SER A 109 19.13 -4.67 -2.41
N SER A 110 18.85 -3.53 -3.07
CA SER A 110 18.54 -2.28 -2.38
C SER A 110 17.04 -2.03 -2.18
N HIS A 111 16.18 -3.02 -2.44
CA HIS A 111 14.73 -2.95 -2.24
C HIS A 111 14.18 -4.05 -1.31
N TYR A 112 14.98 -5.07 -1.00
CA TYR A 112 14.58 -6.17 -0.13
C TYR A 112 15.79 -6.80 0.56
N THR A 113 15.52 -7.61 1.58
CA THR A 113 16.48 -8.53 2.17
C THR A 113 15.81 -9.87 2.45
N LEU A 114 16.53 -10.97 2.24
CA LEU A 114 16.06 -12.31 2.59
C LEU A 114 16.27 -12.63 4.08
N THR A 115 16.95 -11.75 4.81
CA THR A 115 17.20 -11.88 6.25
C THR A 115 16.75 -10.61 6.96
N PRO A 116 15.43 -10.30 6.98
CA PRO A 116 14.92 -9.19 7.77
C PRO A 116 15.28 -9.37 9.25
N ASP A 117 15.33 -8.25 9.98
CA ASP A 117 15.53 -8.31 11.43
C ASP A 117 14.36 -9.11 12.06
N PRO A 118 14.63 -10.16 12.86
CA PRO A 118 13.58 -11.01 13.41
C PRO A 118 12.65 -10.28 14.40
N ALA A 119 13.02 -9.08 14.85
CA ALA A 119 12.15 -8.23 15.66
C ALA A 119 11.07 -7.50 14.83
N ILE A 120 11.16 -7.49 13.50
CA ILE A 120 10.13 -6.93 12.62
C ILE A 120 8.92 -7.85 12.67
N ARG A 121 7.80 -7.34 13.21
CA ARG A 121 6.60 -8.13 13.46
C ARG A 121 5.92 -8.60 12.17
N THR A 122 5.90 -7.75 11.16
CA THR A 122 5.17 -8.00 9.91
C THR A 122 6.08 -7.69 8.73
N VAL A 123 6.36 -8.70 7.91
CA VAL A 123 7.11 -8.54 6.66
C VAL A 123 6.18 -8.84 5.50
N LEU A 124 6.08 -7.90 4.56
CA LEU A 124 5.21 -7.96 3.40
C LEU A 124 6.07 -7.96 2.14
N HIS A 125 6.30 -9.15 1.57
CA HIS A 125 7.00 -9.29 0.29
C HIS A 125 6.11 -8.83 -0.85
N GLY A 126 6.61 -7.93 -1.69
CA GLY A 126 5.94 -7.41 -2.87
C GLY A 126 5.92 -8.37 -4.06
N TRP A 127 6.31 -9.63 -3.84
CA TRP A 127 6.29 -10.73 -4.79
C TRP A 127 5.75 -11.99 -4.10
N GLY A 128 5.13 -12.88 -4.86
CA GLY A 128 4.76 -14.21 -4.37
C GLY A 128 5.82 -15.27 -4.69
N ASP A 129 5.63 -16.45 -4.10
CA ASP A 129 6.42 -17.63 -4.45
C ASP A 129 6.07 -18.09 -5.87
N ASP A 130 7.06 -18.65 -6.58
CA ASP A 130 6.91 -19.20 -7.93
C ASP A 130 6.31 -18.27 -9.00
N GLY A 131 6.36 -16.95 -8.76
CA GLY A 131 5.86 -15.94 -9.70
C GLY A 131 4.38 -15.59 -9.54
N GLU A 132 3.71 -16.08 -8.50
CA GLU A 132 2.35 -15.67 -8.19
C GLU A 132 2.30 -14.20 -7.74
N PRO A 133 1.20 -13.48 -8.02
CA PRO A 133 1.01 -12.13 -7.51
C PRO A 133 0.97 -12.10 -5.98
N ALA A 134 1.78 -11.23 -5.37
CA ALA A 134 1.63 -10.91 -3.96
C ALA A 134 0.23 -10.33 -3.70
N ARG A 135 -0.44 -10.80 -2.64
CA ARG A 135 -1.74 -10.30 -2.20
C ARG A 135 -1.69 -9.97 -0.72
N HIS A 136 -1.62 -8.68 -0.41
CA HIS A 136 -1.68 -8.12 0.92
C HIS A 136 -2.98 -7.36 1.11
N ASP A 137 -3.63 -7.63 2.22
CA ASP A 137 -4.89 -7.01 2.68
C ASP A 137 -4.91 -7.16 4.21
N VAL A 138 -4.14 -6.32 4.90
CA VAL A 138 -3.82 -6.51 6.32
C VAL A 138 -3.99 -5.22 7.12
N VAL A 139 -4.49 -5.34 8.35
CA VAL A 139 -4.54 -4.25 9.32
C VAL A 139 -3.48 -4.49 10.40
N VAL A 140 -2.62 -3.50 10.61
CA VAL A 140 -1.61 -3.49 11.68
C VAL A 140 -1.79 -2.20 12.47
N GLY A 141 -2.29 -2.32 13.71
CA GLY A 141 -2.60 -1.16 14.54
C GLY A 141 -3.66 -0.27 13.88
N ASP A 142 -3.31 0.99 13.63
CA ASP A 142 -4.15 1.99 12.95
C ASP A 142 -3.85 2.13 11.45
N ALA A 143 -3.02 1.26 10.87
CA ALA A 143 -2.70 1.23 9.45
C ALA A 143 -3.38 0.05 8.76
N TYR A 144 -4.09 0.34 7.67
CA TYR A 144 -4.54 -0.66 6.72
C TYR A 144 -3.60 -0.68 5.51
N ILE A 145 -3.11 -1.86 5.12
CA ILE A 145 -2.06 -2.02 4.12
C ILE A 145 -2.50 -3.03 3.07
N ARG A 146 -2.39 -2.63 1.81
CA ARG A 146 -2.63 -3.49 0.65
C ARG A 146 -1.63 -3.25 -0.46
N ASN A 147 -1.64 -4.09 -1.49
CA ASN A 147 -0.78 -3.90 -2.65
C ASN A 147 -1.52 -4.08 -3.99
N VAL A 148 -0.91 -3.54 -5.04
CA VAL A 148 -1.23 -3.83 -6.44
C VAL A 148 0.07 -4.24 -7.12
N THR A 149 0.13 -5.46 -7.65
CA THR A 149 1.33 -5.95 -8.32
C THR A 149 1.48 -5.30 -9.68
N THR A 150 2.74 -5.14 -10.10
CA THR A 150 3.13 -4.69 -11.43
C THR A 150 4.37 -5.48 -11.87
N ASP A 151 4.64 -5.45 -13.17
CA ASP A 151 5.79 -6.15 -13.71
C ASP A 151 7.08 -5.36 -13.50
N ILE A 152 8.20 -6.07 -13.43
CA ILE A 152 9.53 -5.48 -13.36
C ILE A 152 10.39 -6.02 -14.49
N ARG A 153 11.49 -5.32 -14.80
CA ARG A 153 12.47 -5.77 -15.79
C ARG A 153 13.57 -6.51 -15.06
N SER A 154 13.77 -7.77 -15.44
CA SER A 154 14.88 -8.60 -15.02
C SER A 154 15.95 -8.62 -16.12
N GLY A 155 17.14 -8.14 -15.80
CA GLY A 155 18.22 -7.95 -16.78
C GLY A 155 17.86 -6.93 -17.88
N ALA A 156 18.41 -7.12 -19.09
CA ALA A 156 18.27 -6.12 -20.16
C ALA A 156 16.96 -6.21 -20.95
N MET A 157 16.28 -7.38 -20.98
CA MET A 157 15.22 -7.64 -21.98
C MET A 157 14.02 -8.46 -21.50
N THR A 158 14.01 -9.00 -20.28
CA THR A 158 12.92 -9.86 -19.81
C THR A 158 12.06 -9.10 -18.81
N MET A 159 10.74 -9.12 -19.02
CA MET A 159 9.80 -8.69 -18.00
C MET A 159 9.50 -9.89 -17.08
N GLU A 160 9.64 -9.67 -15.79
CA GLU A 160 9.22 -10.57 -14.73
C GLU A 160 7.86 -10.09 -14.23
N HIS A 161 6.85 -10.93 -14.39
CA HIS A 161 5.49 -10.62 -13.97
C HIS A 161 5.39 -10.54 -12.46
N ASP A 162 4.60 -9.59 -11.97
CA ASP A 162 4.31 -9.42 -10.53
C ASP A 162 5.55 -9.28 -9.63
N GLY A 163 6.68 -8.86 -10.21
CA GLY A 163 7.95 -8.69 -9.49
C GLY A 163 8.05 -7.39 -8.70
N ASN A 164 7.08 -6.50 -8.84
CA ASN A 164 6.92 -5.28 -8.06
C ASN A 164 5.52 -5.22 -7.45
N SER A 165 5.40 -4.54 -6.32
CA SER A 165 4.17 -4.21 -5.65
C SER A 165 4.16 -2.72 -5.33
N ILE A 166 3.13 -2.06 -5.83
CA ILE A 166 2.71 -0.74 -5.35
C ILE A 166 2.01 -0.98 -4.02
N PHE A 167 2.59 -0.50 -2.92
CA PHE A 167 1.96 -0.59 -1.61
C PHE A 167 1.11 0.64 -1.33
N ILE A 168 -0.10 0.43 -0.81
CA ILE A 168 -1.02 1.48 -0.38
C ILE A 168 -1.22 1.34 1.13
N PHE A 169 -1.01 2.43 1.85
CA PHE A 169 -1.20 2.56 3.28
C PHE A 169 -2.35 3.53 3.54
N GLU A 170 -3.41 3.03 4.19
CA GLU A 170 -4.53 3.84 4.64
C GLU A 170 -4.41 4.07 6.14
N VAL A 171 -4.17 5.32 6.53
CA VAL A 171 -3.91 5.69 7.92
C VAL A 171 -4.25 7.16 8.14
N ALA A 172 -4.85 7.48 9.29
CA ALA A 172 -5.29 8.85 9.63
C ALA A 172 -6.19 9.49 8.54
N GLY A 173 -6.92 8.66 7.78
CA GLY A 173 -7.76 9.07 6.65
C GLY A 173 -7.00 9.43 5.37
N LEU A 174 -5.66 9.31 5.35
CA LEU A 174 -4.82 9.48 4.17
C LEU A 174 -4.69 8.17 3.39
N CYS A 175 -4.60 8.29 2.07
CA CYS A 175 -4.19 7.23 1.15
C CYS A 175 -2.74 7.50 0.69
N ILE A 176 -1.78 6.71 1.16
CA ILE A 176 -0.35 6.89 0.88
C ILE A 176 0.10 5.75 -0.03
N GLY A 177 0.63 6.06 -1.22
CA GLY A 177 1.11 5.06 -2.17
C GLY A 177 2.62 5.10 -2.33
N HIS A 178 3.27 3.93 -2.32
CA HIS A 178 4.67 3.74 -2.68
C HIS A 178 4.75 2.90 -3.94
N LEU A 179 5.30 3.45 -5.03
CA LEU A 179 5.27 2.79 -6.34
C LEU A 179 6.29 1.65 -6.50
N GLY A 180 7.13 1.41 -5.50
CA GLY A 180 8.23 0.46 -5.59
C GLY A 180 9.22 0.88 -6.67
N HIS A 181 9.54 -0.08 -7.53
CA HIS A 181 10.51 0.06 -8.62
C HIS A 181 9.78 -0.08 -9.97
N LEU A 182 8.87 0.86 -10.24
CA LEU A 182 7.95 0.80 -11.39
C LEU A 182 8.66 0.94 -12.75
N HIS A 183 8.47 -0.03 -13.65
CA HIS A 183 9.20 -0.13 -14.93
C HIS A 183 8.36 0.12 -16.19
N HIS A 184 7.04 0.13 -16.07
CA HIS A 184 6.12 0.32 -17.18
C HIS A 184 4.91 1.14 -16.74
N GLU A 185 4.27 1.82 -17.69
CA GLU A 185 3.09 2.62 -17.37
C GLU A 185 1.98 1.74 -16.83
N LEU A 186 1.21 2.31 -15.91
CA LEU A 186 0.05 1.65 -15.33
C LEU A 186 -1.08 1.63 -16.36
N ASP A 187 -1.82 0.52 -16.41
CA ASP A 187 -3.02 0.42 -17.19
C ASP A 187 -4.25 0.80 -16.35
N ASP A 188 -5.41 0.84 -16.99
CA ASP A 188 -6.67 1.20 -16.35
C ASP A 188 -7.03 0.25 -15.20
N SER A 189 -6.61 -1.01 -15.26
CA SER A 189 -6.83 -1.98 -14.19
C SER A 189 -5.98 -1.65 -12.96
N HIS A 190 -4.72 -1.27 -13.14
CA HIS A 190 -3.84 -0.80 -12.07
C HIS A 190 -4.42 0.47 -11.42
N TYR A 191 -4.82 1.46 -12.21
CA TYR A 191 -5.41 2.69 -11.67
C TYR A 191 -6.68 2.44 -10.86
N ARG A 192 -7.55 1.54 -11.30
CA ARG A 192 -8.76 1.16 -10.54
C ARG A 192 -8.42 0.48 -9.22
N GLN A 193 -7.46 -0.45 -9.23
CA GLN A 193 -7.04 -1.17 -8.03
C GLN A 193 -6.31 -0.25 -7.05
N ILE A 194 -5.50 0.69 -7.53
CA ILE A 194 -4.81 1.67 -6.68
C ILE A 194 -5.83 2.64 -6.06
N GLY A 195 -6.80 3.13 -6.84
CA GLY A 195 -7.78 4.09 -6.36
C GLY A 195 -7.16 5.46 -6.08
N ARG A 196 -7.72 6.20 -5.11
CA ARG A 196 -7.22 7.54 -4.75
C ARG A 196 -5.89 7.42 -4.00
N LEU A 197 -4.97 8.34 -4.26
CA LEU A 197 -3.77 8.55 -3.44
C LEU A 197 -3.70 10.04 -3.08
N ASP A 198 -3.45 10.34 -1.81
CA ASP A 198 -3.23 11.69 -1.31
C ASP A 198 -1.73 12.03 -1.28
N VAL A 199 -0.90 11.03 -0.95
CA VAL A 199 0.57 11.11 -0.95
C VAL A 199 1.14 10.00 -1.84
N LEU A 200 2.12 10.34 -2.68
CA LEU A 200 2.73 9.42 -3.64
C LEU A 200 4.26 9.43 -3.55
N MET A 201 4.87 8.30 -3.25
CA MET A 201 6.31 8.09 -3.33
C MET A 201 6.68 7.49 -4.68
N VAL A 202 7.54 8.19 -5.44
CA VAL A 202 7.74 7.94 -6.87
C VAL A 202 9.22 7.78 -7.25
N PRO A 203 9.64 6.69 -7.93
CA PRO A 203 11.00 6.54 -8.40
C PRO A 203 11.26 7.47 -9.60
N VAL A 204 12.40 8.18 -9.60
CA VAL A 204 12.71 9.19 -10.63
C VAL A 204 14.11 9.05 -11.22
N ASP A 205 14.71 7.85 -11.16
CA ASP A 205 16.07 7.65 -11.68
C ASP A 205 16.16 7.53 -13.20
N GLY A 206 15.03 7.33 -13.91
CA GLY A 206 14.90 7.51 -15.35
C GLY A 206 15.64 6.51 -16.24
N GLY A 207 16.26 5.48 -15.66
CA GLY A 207 17.07 4.51 -16.40
C GLY A 207 17.08 3.09 -15.84
N LEU A 208 17.08 2.95 -14.51
CA LEU A 208 16.83 1.64 -13.88
C LEU A 208 15.33 1.40 -13.78
N THR A 209 14.58 2.44 -13.43
CA THR A 209 13.12 2.46 -13.51
C THR A 209 12.63 3.09 -14.82
N MET A 210 11.34 3.38 -14.90
CA MET A 210 10.71 4.11 -16.00
C MET A 210 11.30 5.53 -16.18
N GLY A 211 11.37 5.98 -17.43
CA GLY A 211 11.81 7.34 -17.80
C GLY A 211 10.92 8.46 -17.25
N ALA A 212 11.50 9.65 -17.07
CA ALA A 212 10.83 10.82 -16.49
C ALA A 212 9.50 11.19 -17.19
N GLU A 213 9.43 11.08 -18.52
CA GLU A 213 8.24 11.41 -19.30
C GLU A 213 7.06 10.45 -19.02
N SER A 214 7.32 9.14 -19.04
CA SER A 214 6.29 8.15 -18.67
C SER A 214 5.92 8.30 -17.19
N MET A 215 6.88 8.58 -16.32
CA MET A 215 6.60 8.74 -14.89
C MET A 215 5.76 9.99 -14.61
N SER A 216 5.95 11.08 -15.35
CA SER A 216 5.13 12.29 -15.21
C SER A 216 3.67 12.04 -15.61
N ARG A 217 3.42 11.19 -16.61
CA ARG A 217 2.07 10.73 -16.96
C ARG A 217 1.43 9.92 -15.84
N VAL A 218 2.18 8.99 -15.23
CA VAL A 218 1.71 8.20 -14.09
C VAL A 218 1.32 9.10 -12.92
N VAL A 219 2.21 10.02 -12.53
CA VAL A 219 1.98 10.98 -11.44
C VAL A 219 0.76 11.87 -11.73
N SER A 220 0.68 12.42 -12.94
CA SER A 220 -0.44 13.27 -13.36
C SER A 220 -1.78 12.53 -13.35
N ARG A 221 -1.78 11.23 -13.67
CA ARG A 221 -3.00 10.41 -13.67
C ARG A 221 -3.43 9.98 -12.27
N LEU A 222 -2.49 9.72 -11.35
CA LEU A 222 -2.77 9.39 -9.96
C LEU A 222 -3.29 10.59 -9.15
N ARG A 223 -2.94 11.82 -9.53
CA ARG A 223 -3.45 13.07 -8.94
C ARG A 223 -3.24 13.18 -7.42
N ALA A 224 -2.12 12.68 -6.92
CA ALA A 224 -1.75 12.88 -5.53
C ALA A 224 -1.47 14.36 -5.24
N ALA A 225 -1.83 14.81 -4.04
CA ALA A 225 -1.60 16.19 -3.61
C ALA A 225 -0.13 16.40 -3.21
N LEU A 226 0.48 15.43 -2.53
CA LEU A 226 1.88 15.47 -2.14
C LEU A 226 2.66 14.36 -2.86
N ILE A 227 3.67 14.73 -3.63
CA ILE A 227 4.53 13.81 -4.38
C ILE A 227 5.93 13.86 -3.78
N LEU A 228 6.46 12.69 -3.41
CA LEU A 228 7.76 12.50 -2.77
C LEU A 228 8.66 11.70 -3.71
N PRO A 229 9.51 12.35 -4.52
CA PRO A 229 10.48 11.66 -5.35
C PRO A 229 11.48 10.84 -4.52
N MET A 230 11.99 9.75 -5.09
CA MET A 230 12.95 8.85 -4.45
C MET A 230 14.03 8.35 -5.42
N HIS A 231 14.73 7.27 -5.08
CA HIS A 231 15.83 6.64 -5.81
C HIS A 231 17.17 7.35 -5.74
N ARG A 232 17.37 8.52 -6.37
CA ARG A 232 18.71 9.12 -6.50
C ARG A 232 18.71 10.64 -6.62
N ARG A 233 19.76 11.23 -6.02
CA ARG A 233 20.14 12.65 -6.16
C ARG A 233 20.59 12.98 -7.59
N GLY A 234 20.42 14.23 -7.99
CA GLY A 234 21.17 14.84 -9.09
C GLY A 234 20.40 14.99 -10.42
N PRO A 235 21.05 14.81 -11.59
CA PRO A 235 20.41 15.07 -12.88
C PRO A 235 19.05 14.39 -13.13
N PRO A 236 18.80 13.15 -12.64
CA PRO A 236 17.50 12.50 -12.82
C PRO A 236 16.33 13.25 -12.14
N ILE A 237 16.53 13.80 -10.93
CA ILE A 237 15.46 14.56 -10.26
C ILE A 237 15.12 15.82 -11.06
N ASN A 238 16.12 16.54 -11.58
CA ASN A 238 15.88 17.74 -12.39
C ASN A 238 15.10 17.41 -13.66
N ALA A 239 15.51 16.35 -14.38
CA ALA A 239 14.80 15.90 -15.57
C ALA A 239 13.34 15.53 -15.28
N PHE A 240 13.07 14.90 -14.14
CA PHE A 240 11.70 14.63 -13.69
C PHE A 240 10.93 15.91 -13.38
N LEU A 241 11.54 16.86 -12.64
CA LEU A 241 10.92 18.14 -12.30
C LEU A 241 10.60 18.98 -13.55
N ASP A 242 11.43 18.91 -14.58
CA ASP A 242 11.24 19.64 -15.84
C ASP A 242 10.02 19.13 -16.64
N MET A 243 9.50 17.94 -16.32
CA MET A 243 8.28 17.42 -16.97
C MET A 243 7.00 18.11 -16.49
N PHE A 244 7.06 18.86 -15.39
CA PHE A 244 5.89 19.52 -14.81
C PHE A 244 5.94 21.02 -15.01
N GLY A 245 4.84 21.59 -15.51
CA GLY A 245 4.67 23.04 -15.65
C GLY A 245 4.13 23.70 -14.38
N ASP A 246 3.47 24.85 -14.57
CA ASP A 246 2.97 25.69 -13.48
C ASP A 246 1.79 25.07 -12.70
N ASP A 247 1.24 23.94 -13.14
CA ASP A 247 0.18 23.23 -12.40
C ASP A 247 0.71 22.51 -11.15
N PHE A 248 2.03 22.34 -11.02
CA PHE A 248 2.68 21.70 -9.88
C PHE A 248 3.62 22.67 -9.18
N ASP A 249 3.48 22.77 -7.87
CA ASP A 249 4.51 23.40 -7.04
C ASP A 249 5.68 22.44 -6.85
N LYS A 250 6.89 22.99 -6.71
CA LYS A 250 8.13 22.23 -6.51
C LYS A 250 8.88 22.86 -5.36
N SER A 251 9.29 22.07 -4.39
CA SER A 251 10.03 22.58 -3.24
C SER A 251 11.02 21.55 -2.70
N PHE A 252 12.17 22.05 -2.24
CA PHE A 252 13.21 21.26 -1.61
C PHE A 252 13.13 21.45 -0.09
N ALA A 253 12.97 20.35 0.63
CA ALA A 253 12.95 20.35 2.08
C ALA A 253 14.35 20.55 2.65
N THR A 254 14.43 21.24 3.78
CA THR A 254 15.66 21.30 4.59
C THR A 254 15.79 20.08 5.52
N GLU A 255 14.70 19.35 5.74
CA GLU A 255 14.61 18.20 6.62
C GLU A 255 14.44 16.90 5.82
N THR A 256 14.81 15.77 6.41
CA THR A 256 14.62 14.43 5.84
C THR A 256 13.18 13.93 6.00
N SER A 257 12.32 14.66 6.71
CA SER A 257 10.97 14.26 7.03
C SER A 257 9.94 15.33 6.72
N VAL A 258 8.71 14.89 6.47
CA VAL A 258 7.53 15.73 6.35
C VAL A 258 6.43 15.15 7.23
N LYS A 259 5.68 16.02 7.88
CA LYS A 259 4.49 15.64 8.59
C LYS A 259 3.24 16.05 7.81
N VAL A 260 2.30 15.12 7.67
CA VAL A 260 1.14 15.27 6.79
C VAL A 260 -0.13 14.77 7.45
N SER A 261 -1.22 15.47 7.20
CA SER A 261 -2.58 15.12 7.60
C SER A 261 -3.52 15.57 6.49
N LEU A 262 -4.77 15.11 6.50
CA LEU A 262 -5.80 15.57 5.55
C LEU A 262 -5.95 17.11 5.50
N ARG A 263 -5.65 17.80 6.61
CA ARG A 263 -5.76 19.26 6.72
C ARG A 263 -4.51 20.01 6.25
N SER A 264 -3.35 19.35 6.21
CA SER A 264 -2.09 19.95 5.78
C SER A 264 -1.69 19.54 4.36
N LEU A 265 -2.47 18.70 3.69
CA LEU A 265 -2.26 18.42 2.27
C LEU A 265 -2.30 19.73 1.46
N PRO A 266 -1.39 19.89 0.50
CA PRO A 266 -1.34 21.09 -0.31
C PRO A 266 -2.55 21.14 -1.23
N SER A 267 -3.12 22.34 -1.41
CA SER A 267 -4.30 22.55 -2.26
C SER A 267 -3.97 22.49 -3.76
N LYS A 268 -2.71 22.75 -4.10
CA LYS A 268 -2.11 22.54 -5.41
C LYS A 268 -1.09 21.40 -5.31
N PRO A 269 -1.02 20.46 -6.27
CA PRO A 269 -0.07 19.36 -6.22
C PRO A 269 1.36 19.86 -5.99
N LEU A 270 2.02 19.32 -4.97
CA LEU A 270 3.38 19.69 -4.58
C LEU A 270 4.31 18.50 -4.78
N ILE A 271 5.33 18.68 -5.61
CA ILE A 271 6.49 17.80 -5.65
C ILE A 271 7.48 18.28 -4.58
N TYR A 272 7.57 17.52 -3.50
CA TYR A 272 8.37 17.85 -2.33
C TYR A 272 9.58 16.93 -2.21
N ILE A 273 10.76 17.49 -2.47
CA ILE A 273 12.03 16.77 -2.48
C ILE A 273 12.61 16.81 -1.07
N LEU A 274 12.50 15.71 -0.32
CA LEU A 274 13.02 15.63 1.04
C LEU A 274 14.56 15.70 1.05
N GLN A 275 15.14 16.25 2.12
CA GLN A 275 16.58 16.24 2.29
C GLN A 275 17.05 14.78 2.31
N GLY A 276 17.98 14.42 1.43
CA GLY A 276 18.35 12.99 1.30
C GLY A 276 18.22 12.50 -0.12
N VAL A 277 17.16 12.96 -0.79
CA VAL A 277 16.82 12.62 -2.16
C VAL A 277 17.76 13.26 -3.14
#